data_AF-A0A2E2B064-F1
#
_entry.id   AF-A0A2E2B064-F1
#
_cell.length_a   1.000
_cell.length_b   1.000
_cell.length_c   1.000
_cell.angle_alpha   90.00
_cell.angle_beta   90.00
_cell.angle_gamma   90.00
#
_symmetry.space_group_name_H-M   'P 1'
#
loop_
_entity.id
_entity.type
_entity.pdbx_description
1 polymer ?
#
loop_
_entity_poly.entity_id
_entity_poly.type
_entity_poly.pdbx_seq_one_letter_code
_entity_poly.pdbx_strand_id
1 'polypeptide(L)'
;MQFNELDIVRVVQLLKENRDYTCTEKIGRNPEIGDIGTVCHRLDIDNPLSPVMVEMVDENGLTIWLAEFLPEELELAESNKN
;
A
#
# COMPACT_ATOMS: atom_id res chain seq x y z
N MET A 1 5.56 13.34 -4.87
CA MET A 1 4.26 13.44 -4.17
C MET A 1 4.47 12.90 -2.77
N GLN A 2 3.80 13.43 -1.74
CA GLN A 2 3.96 12.94 -0.36
C GLN A 2 2.64 12.30 0.07
N PHE A 3 2.71 11.08 0.61
CA PHE A 3 1.56 10.35 1.16
C PHE A 3 1.43 10.58 2.66
N ASN A 4 0.20 10.58 3.15
CA ASN A 4 -0.16 10.63 4.57
C ASN A 4 -0.81 9.32 5.00
N GLU A 5 -0.81 9.07 6.30
CA GLU A 5 -1.59 7.96 6.86
C GLU A 5 -3.07 8.13 6.52
N LEU A 6 -3.74 7.01 6.23
CA LEU A 6 -5.12 6.91 5.76
C LEU A 6 -5.36 7.35 4.31
N ASP A 7 -4.32 7.80 3.58
CA ASP A 7 -4.45 7.99 2.14
C ASP A 7 -4.74 6.65 1.46
N ILE A 8 -5.73 6.63 0.58
CA ILE A 8 -6.00 5.47 -0.28
C ILE A 8 -5.12 5.61 -1.52
N VAL A 9 -4.38 4.56 -1.82
CA VAL A 9 -3.37 4.53 -2.88
C VAL A 9 -3.58 3.36 -3.80
N ARG A 10 -3.20 3.53 -5.07
CA ARG A 10 -3.12 2.46 -6.06
C ARG A 10 -1.67 2.14 -6.35
N VAL A 11 -1.34 0.85 -6.41
CA VAL A 11 -0.03 0.37 -6.90
C VAL A 11 0.03 0.54 -8.41
N VAL A 12 0.95 1.37 -8.91
CA VAL A 12 1.10 1.66 -10.35
C VAL A 12 2.32 0.99 -10.96
N GLN A 13 3.29 0.59 -10.14
CA GLN A 13 4.43 -0.20 -10.55
C GLN A 13 5.00 -1.01 -9.37
N LEU A 14 5.80 -2.03 -9.67
CA LEU A 14 6.50 -2.85 -8.68
C LEU A 14 8.00 -2.81 -8.99
N LEU A 15 8.80 -2.15 -8.16
CA LEU A 15 10.25 -2.06 -8.33
C LEU A 15 11.00 -3.25 -7.72
N LYS A 16 10.34 -3.95 -6.79
CA LYS A 16 10.80 -5.22 -6.20
C LYS A 16 9.81 -6.32 -6.56
N GLU A 17 10.22 -7.26 -7.42
CA GLU A 17 9.36 -8.36 -7.89
C GLU A 17 8.88 -9.28 -6.75
N ASN A 18 9.74 -9.56 -5.77
CA ASN A 18 9.42 -10.38 -4.60
C ASN A 18 9.59 -9.55 -3.33
N ARG A 19 8.58 -8.74 -2.98
CA ARG A 19 8.60 -7.97 -1.72
C ARG A 19 8.12 -8.83 -0.55
N ASP A 20 8.69 -8.58 0.61
CA ASP A 20 8.24 -9.18 1.85
C ASP A 20 6.91 -8.53 2.26
N TYR A 21 5.94 -9.33 2.67
CA TYR A 21 4.65 -8.85 3.13
C TYR A 21 4.14 -9.69 4.31
N THR A 22 3.39 -9.05 5.19
CA THR A 22 2.60 -9.75 6.23
C THR A 22 1.17 -9.89 5.75
N CYS A 23 0.48 -10.96 6.15
CA CYS A 23 -0.92 -11.18 5.79
C CYS A 23 -1.67 -11.96 6.87
N THR A 24 -2.99 -11.97 6.76
CA THR A 24 -3.83 -12.94 7.48
C THR A 24 -3.57 -14.34 6.92
N GLU A 25 -3.48 -15.33 7.81
CA GLU A 25 -3.18 -16.73 7.43
C GLU A 25 -4.13 -17.22 6.34
N LYS A 26 -3.58 -17.80 5.25
CA LYS A 26 -4.29 -18.35 4.09
C LYS A 26 -5.04 -17.34 3.20
N ILE A 27 -5.03 -16.05 3.53
CA ILE A 27 -5.63 -15.00 2.70
C ILE A 27 -4.59 -14.38 1.77
N GLY A 28 -3.33 -14.34 2.19
CA GLY A 28 -2.34 -13.52 1.53
C GLY A 28 -1.93 -13.94 0.13
N ARG A 29 -1.62 -12.91 -0.67
CA ARG A 29 -0.94 -13.01 -1.96
C ARG A 29 0.04 -11.85 -2.11
N ASN A 30 0.95 -11.95 -3.08
CA ASN A 30 1.82 -10.84 -3.43
C ASN A 30 0.99 -9.61 -3.87
N PRO A 31 1.47 -8.39 -3.59
CA PRO A 31 0.91 -7.19 -4.20
C PRO A 31 1.08 -7.18 -5.72
N GLU A 32 0.09 -6.64 -6.41
CA GLU A 32 0.03 -6.56 -7.87
C GLU A 32 -0.22 -5.13 -8.34
N ILE A 33 0.22 -4.80 -9.56
CA ILE A 33 -0.11 -3.51 -10.18
C ILE A 33 -1.63 -3.42 -10.35
N GLY A 34 -2.20 -2.29 -9.92
CA GLY A 34 -3.64 -2.03 -9.92
C GLY A 34 -4.30 -2.22 -8.56
N ASP A 35 -3.63 -2.92 -7.63
CA ASP A 35 -4.13 -3.08 -6.26
C ASP A 35 -4.38 -1.72 -5.59
N ILE A 36 -5.42 -1.68 -4.76
CA ILE A 36 -5.77 -0.51 -3.94
C ILE A 36 -5.53 -0.86 -2.48
N GLY A 37 -4.76 -0.03 -1.78
CA GLY A 37 -4.50 -0.17 -0.36
C GLY A 37 -4.63 1.17 0.36
N THR A 38 -4.43 1.13 1.67
CA THR A 38 -4.42 2.30 2.54
C THR A 38 -3.03 2.46 3.14
N VAL A 39 -2.50 3.68 3.17
CA VAL A 39 -1.25 3.98 3.87
C VAL A 39 -1.50 3.87 5.38
N CYS A 40 -0.90 2.88 6.03
CA CYS A 40 -1.05 2.66 7.47
C CYS A 40 0.00 3.42 8.27
N HIS A 41 1.19 3.60 7.70
CA HIS A 41 2.28 4.27 8.40
C HIS A 41 3.30 4.90 7.45
N ARG A 42 3.88 6.02 7.87
CA ARG A 42 5.03 6.65 7.20
C ARG A 42 6.31 6.29 7.94
N LEU A 43 7.29 5.70 7.27
CA LEU A 43 8.55 5.30 7.91
C LEU A 43 9.43 6.49 8.29
N ASP A 44 9.34 7.59 7.55
CA ASP A 44 10.00 8.86 7.87
C ASP A 44 9.05 10.03 7.54
N ILE A 45 8.73 10.83 8.57
CA ILE A 45 7.79 11.94 8.44
C ILE A 45 8.42 13.17 7.76
N ASP A 46 9.74 13.30 7.80
CA ASP A 46 10.46 14.46 7.27
C ASP A 46 10.98 14.21 5.84
N ASN A 47 11.07 12.93 5.43
CA ASN A 47 11.49 12.55 4.08
C ASN A 47 10.31 12.09 3.20
N PRO A 48 9.85 12.89 2.22
CA PRO A 48 8.72 12.53 1.35
C PRO A 48 9.05 11.43 0.32
N LEU A 49 10.32 11.05 0.18
CA LEU A 49 10.77 9.95 -0.68
C LEU A 49 10.94 8.63 0.09
N SER A 50 10.78 8.66 1.41
CA SER A 50 10.86 7.47 2.24
C SER A 50 9.72 6.50 1.91
N PRO A 51 9.95 5.18 1.99
CA PRO A 51 8.87 4.22 1.81
C PRO A 51 7.75 4.42 2.83
N VAL A 52 6.55 4.00 2.44
CA VAL A 52 5.36 3.97 3.29
C VAL A 52 4.87 2.54 3.44
N MET A 53 4.30 2.23 4.60
CA MET A 53 3.64 0.95 4.83
C MET A 53 2.20 1.04 4.33
N VAL A 54 1.83 0.13 3.43
CA VAL A 54 0.49 0.08 2.83
C VAL A 54 -0.15 -1.25 3.14
N GLU A 55 -1.44 -1.23 3.45
CA GLU A 55 -2.27 -2.40 3.68
C GLU A 55 -3.37 -2.51 2.63
N MET A 56 -3.53 -3.70 2.06
CA MET A 56 -4.72 -4.09 1.30
C MET A 56 -5.49 -5.16 2.07
N VAL A 57 -6.80 -4.97 2.17
CA VAL A 57 -7.73 -5.90 2.81
C VAL A 57 -8.75 -6.42 1.81
N ASP A 58 -9.33 -7.58 2.11
CA ASP A 58 -10.49 -8.11 1.38
C ASP A 58 -11.80 -7.43 1.84
N GLU A 59 -12.94 -7.88 1.29
CA GLU A 59 -14.27 -7.38 1.64
C GLU A 59 -14.68 -7.63 3.10
N ASN A 60 -13.99 -8.54 3.80
CA ASN A 60 -14.22 -8.85 5.21
C ASN A 60 -13.23 -8.11 6.14
N GLY A 61 -12.36 -7.26 5.58
CA GLY A 61 -11.34 -6.55 6.33
C GLY A 61 -10.13 -7.40 6.70
N LEU A 62 -9.94 -8.57 6.08
CA LEU A 62 -8.77 -9.42 6.31
C LEU A 62 -7.60 -8.95 5.45
N THR A 63 -6.45 -8.76 6.07
CA THR A 63 -5.22 -8.32 5.38
C THR A 63 -4.78 -9.33 4.32
N ILE A 64 -4.84 -8.93 3.05
CA ILE A 64 -4.28 -9.66 1.91
C ILE A 64 -2.76 -9.45 1.90
N TRP A 65 -2.32 -8.22 2.06
CA TRP A 65 -0.91 -7.89 2.26
C TRP A 65 -0.75 -6.58 3.04
N LEU A 66 0.31 -6.52 3.83
CA LEU A 66 0.84 -5.34 4.49
C LEU A 66 2.33 -5.28 4.14
N ALA A 67 2.74 -4.25 3.40
CA ALA A 67 4.10 -4.15 2.88
C ALA A 67 4.56 -2.71 2.65
N GLU A 68 5.88 -2.53 2.58
CA GLU A 68 6.51 -1.25 2.26
C GLU A 68 6.49 -0.97 0.76
N PHE A 69 6.22 0.28 0.38
CA PHE A 69 6.25 0.77 -0.99
C PHE A 69 7.02 2.08 -1.08
N LEU A 70 7.82 2.23 -2.15
CA LEU A 70 8.39 3.53 -2.48
C LEU A 70 7.29 4.47 -3.00
N PRO A 71 7.37 5.79 -2.77
CA PRO A 71 6.33 6.70 -3.23
C PRO A 71 6.09 6.70 -4.74
N GLU A 72 7.10 6.36 -5.54
CA GLU A 72 6.96 6.24 -7.00
C GLU A 72 6.23 4.97 -7.44
N GLU A 73 6.08 3.97 -6.57
CA GLU A 73 5.28 2.77 -6.84
C GLU A 73 3.77 3.02 -6.72
N LEU A 74 3.37 4.19 -6.22
CA LEU A 74 2.01 4.49 -5.81
C LEU A 74 1.47 5.77 -6.46
N GLU A 75 0.15 5.83 -6.59
CA GLU A 75 -0.59 7.06 -6.82
C GLU A 75 -1.75 7.18 -5.83
N LEU A 76 -2.22 8.40 -5.56
CA LEU A 76 -3.45 8.58 -4.79
C LEU A 76 -4.64 8.04 -5.59
N ALA A 77 -5.38 7.10 -5.01
CA ALA A 77 -6.65 6.67 -5.57
C ALA A 77 -7.72 7.67 -5.14
N GLU A 78 -8.49 8.21 -6.09
CA GLU A 78 -9.62 9.07 -5.74
C GLU A 78 -10.57 8.32 -4.82
N SER A 79 -10.85 8.90 -3.65
CA SER A 79 -11.98 8.45 -2.84
C SER A 79 -13.23 8.79 -3.64
N ASN A 80 -13.94 7.78 -4.14
CA ASN A 80 -15.29 7.99 -4.66
C ASN A 80 -16.11 8.64 -3.53
N LYS A 81 -16.31 9.95 -3.63
CA LYS A 81 -17.27 10.69 -2.83
C LYS A 81 -18.65 10.21 -3.26
N ASN A 82 -19.17 9.20 -2.57
CA ASN A 82 -20.60 8.89 -2.58
C ASN A 82 -21.37 10.02 -1.89
#